data_AF-G3B108-F1
#
_entry.id   AF-G3B108-F1
#
_cell.length_a   1.000
_cell.length_b   1.000
_cell.length_c   1.000
_cell.angle_alpha   90.00
_cell.angle_beta   90.00
_cell.angle_gamma   90.00
#
_symmetry.space_group_name_H-M   'P 1'
#
loop_
_entity.id
_entity.type
_entity.pdbx_description
1 polymer ?
#
loop_
_entity_poly.entity_id
_entity_poly.type
_entity_poly.pdbx_seq_one_letter_code
_entity_poly.pdbx_strand_id
1 'polypeptide(L)'
;MTQQDQELEQIKSKIQDHLISSGNYDKINKQLKLQLYESGWYDKISQMALNELQNNDSSNFEQLLSFIKPKAEQMVPGNVREDTLGRIREYLDDVIQ
;
A
#
# COMPACT_ATOMS: atom_id res chain seq x y z
N MET A 1 2.66 24.91 -2.85
CA MET A 1 1.54 24.33 -2.09
C MET A 1 0.51 25.41 -1.84
N THR A 2 -0.72 25.18 -2.26
CA THR A 2 -1.85 26.09 -2.00
C THR A 2 -2.41 25.84 -0.59
N GLN A 3 -3.14 26.80 -0.06
CA GLN A 3 -3.76 26.69 1.27
C GLN A 3 -4.76 25.51 1.35
N GLN A 4 -5.39 25.15 0.22
CA GLN A 4 -6.25 23.98 0.08
C GLN A 4 -5.49 22.64 0.19
N ASP A 5 -4.26 22.58 -0.32
CA ASP A 5 -3.42 21.37 -0.21
C ASP A 5 -3.06 21.10 1.26
N GLN A 6 -2.81 22.14 2.04
CA GLN A 6 -2.46 22.03 3.45
C GLN A 6 -3.65 21.56 4.31
N GLU A 7 -4.85 22.06 4.04
CA GLU A 7 -6.07 21.59 4.71
C GLU A 7 -6.37 20.13 4.38
N LEU A 8 -6.17 19.71 3.12
CA LEU A 8 -6.34 18.33 2.71
C LEU A 8 -5.33 17.38 3.39
N GLU A 9 -4.08 17.80 3.53
CA GLU A 9 -3.06 17.02 4.26
C GLU A 9 -3.42 16.87 5.75
N GLN A 10 -3.90 17.94 6.39
CA GLN A 10 -4.34 17.88 7.78
C GLN A 10 -5.54 16.95 7.97
N ILE A 11 -6.51 16.98 7.06
CA ILE A 11 -7.66 16.06 7.08
C ILE A 11 -7.19 14.62 6.90
N LYS A 12 -6.31 14.35 5.92
CA LYS A 12 -5.71 13.02 5.73
C LYS A 12 -4.99 12.52 6.97
N SER A 13 -4.20 13.36 7.63
CA SER A 13 -3.49 13.00 8.86
C SER A 13 -4.47 12.61 9.97
N LYS A 14 -5.51 13.42 10.22
CA LYS A 14 -6.51 13.13 11.25
C LYS A 14 -7.26 11.83 11.00
N ILE A 15 -7.62 11.58 9.73
CA ILE A 15 -8.22 10.33 9.28
C ILE A 15 -7.30 9.15 9.58
N GLN A 16 -6.02 9.27 9.25
CA GLN A 16 -5.04 8.22 9.47
C GLN A 16 -4.87 7.94 10.97
N ASP A 17 -4.77 8.98 11.79
CA ASP A 17 -4.67 8.86 13.25
C ASP A 17 -5.91 8.17 13.84
N HIS A 18 -7.11 8.49 13.33
CA HIS A 18 -8.35 7.84 13.74
C HIS A 18 -8.40 6.36 13.32
N LEU A 19 -7.98 6.04 12.09
CA LEU A 19 -7.90 4.64 11.63
C LEU A 19 -6.92 3.83 12.48
N ILE A 20 -5.82 4.43 12.94
CA ILE A 20 -4.85 3.79 13.82
C ILE A 20 -5.44 3.58 15.22
N SER A 21 -6.02 4.61 15.83
CA SER A 21 -6.55 4.54 17.20
C SER A 21 -7.76 3.61 17.33
N SER A 22 -8.59 3.53 16.30
CA SER A 22 -9.72 2.58 16.21
C SER A 22 -9.29 1.13 15.90
N GLY A 23 -8.01 0.91 15.58
CA GLY A 23 -7.48 -0.39 15.15
C GLY A 23 -7.92 -0.82 13.75
N ASN A 24 -8.68 0.01 13.03
CA ASN A 24 -9.16 -0.30 11.69
C ASN A 24 -8.01 -0.32 10.67
N TYR A 25 -6.98 0.51 10.86
CA TYR A 25 -5.76 0.47 10.05
C TYR A 25 -5.10 -0.91 10.10
N ASP A 26 -4.96 -1.51 11.28
CA ASP A 26 -4.35 -2.83 11.44
C ASP A 26 -5.19 -3.92 10.76
N LYS A 27 -6.53 -3.86 10.87
CA LYS A 27 -7.43 -4.78 10.17
C LYS A 27 -7.29 -4.69 8.64
N ILE A 28 -7.30 -3.47 8.08
CA ILE A 28 -7.13 -3.25 6.64
C ILE A 28 -5.76 -3.77 6.20
N ASN A 29 -4.70 -3.45 6.94
CA ASN A 29 -3.33 -3.87 6.63
C ASN A 29 -3.17 -5.40 6.65
N LYS A 30 -3.74 -6.07 7.67
CA LYS A 30 -3.73 -7.54 7.75
C LYS A 30 -4.48 -8.17 6.60
N GLN A 31 -5.67 -7.68 6.27
CA GLN A 31 -6.45 -8.19 5.15
C GLN A 31 -5.74 -7.99 3.81
N LEU A 32 -5.19 -6.80 3.57
CA LEU A 32 -4.42 -6.51 2.36
C LEU A 32 -3.22 -7.44 2.24
N LYS A 33 -2.45 -7.63 3.32
CA LYS A 33 -1.31 -8.55 3.34
C LYS A 33 -1.73 -9.99 3.02
N LEU A 34 -2.84 -10.45 3.61
CA LEU A 34 -3.38 -11.79 3.35
C LEU A 34 -3.77 -11.93 1.87
N GLN A 35 -4.53 -11.00 1.31
CA GLN A 35 -4.95 -11.03 -0.08
C GLN A 35 -3.77 -10.95 -1.08
N LEU A 36 -2.76 -10.13 -0.78
CA LEU A 36 -1.52 -10.09 -1.58
C LEU A 36 -0.73 -11.39 -1.50
N TYR A 37 -0.73 -12.06 -0.35
CA TYR A 37 -0.10 -13.36 -0.19
C TYR A 37 -0.87 -14.45 -0.96
N GLU A 38 -2.18 -14.55 -0.76
CA GLU A 38 -3.04 -15.55 -1.40
C GLU A 38 -3.13 -15.40 -2.93
N SER A 39 -3.00 -14.17 -3.45
CA SER A 39 -2.93 -13.93 -4.89
C SER A 39 -1.57 -14.27 -5.53
N GLY A 40 -0.59 -14.70 -4.72
CA GLY A 40 0.78 -14.96 -5.15
C GLY A 40 1.54 -13.69 -5.54
N TRP A 41 1.04 -12.51 -5.19
CA TRP A 41 1.73 -11.25 -5.47
C TRP A 41 3.05 -11.20 -4.71
N TYR A 42 3.05 -11.57 -3.42
CA TYR A 42 4.25 -11.53 -2.59
C TYR A 42 5.40 -12.37 -3.17
N ASP A 43 5.09 -13.59 -3.62
CA ASP A 43 6.08 -14.48 -4.23
C ASP A 43 6.60 -13.93 -5.56
N LYS A 44 5.72 -13.38 -6.40
CA LYS A 44 6.12 -12.76 -7.69
C LYS A 44 7.07 -11.58 -7.49
N ILE A 45 6.80 -10.72 -6.51
CA ILE A 45 7.67 -9.57 -6.20
C ILE A 45 9.00 -10.04 -5.63
N SER A 46 8.98 -11.04 -4.75
CA SER A 46 10.20 -11.63 -4.18
C SER A 46 11.09 -12.26 -5.26
N GLN A 47 10.49 -13.01 -6.18
CA GLN A 47 11.20 -13.59 -7.33
C GLN A 47 11.76 -12.51 -8.26
N MET A 48 11.01 -11.44 -8.51
CA MET A 48 11.49 -10.32 -9.32
C MET A 48 12.68 -9.61 -8.66
N ALA A 49 12.62 -9.39 -7.35
CA ALA A 49 13.72 -8.79 -6.60
C ALA A 49 14.98 -9.67 -6.62
N LEU A 50 14.82 -10.99 -6.46
CA LEU A 50 15.92 -11.95 -6.55
C LEU A 50 16.55 -11.98 -7.94
N ASN A 51 15.74 -11.99 -8.99
CA ASN A 51 16.23 -11.95 -10.36
C ASN A 51 16.99 -10.65 -10.64
N GLU A 52 16.51 -9.51 -10.14
CA GLU A 52 17.20 -8.23 -10.32
C GLU A 52 18.56 -8.21 -9.60
N LEU A 53 18.61 -8.75 -8.37
CA LEU A 53 19.86 -8.87 -7.62
C LEU A 53 20.88 -9.80 -8.30
N GLN A 54 20.42 -10.88 -8.93
CA GLN A 54 21.30 -11.81 -9.65
C GLN A 54 21.84 -11.24 -10.96
N ASN A 55 21.08 -10.35 -11.62
CA ASN A 55 21.46 -9.77 -12.91
C ASN A 55 22.22 -8.43 -12.77
N ASN A 56 22.24 -7.83 -11.58
CA ASN A 56 22.98 -6.60 -11.29
C ASN A 56 23.89 -6.77 -10.07
N ASP A 57 25.19 -7.01 -10.32
CA ASP A 57 26.25 -7.24 -9.32
C ASP A 57 26.49 -6.07 -8.33
N SER A 58 25.91 -4.89 -8.57
CA SER A 58 26.11 -3.68 -7.74
C SER A 58 24.83 -3.01 -7.25
N SER A 59 23.70 -3.73 -7.27
CA SER A 59 22.43 -3.19 -6.76
C SER A 59 22.47 -3.01 -5.24
N ASN A 60 22.40 -1.76 -4.78
CA ASN A 60 22.08 -1.47 -3.39
C ASN A 60 20.56 -1.54 -3.16
N PHE A 61 20.13 -1.58 -1.89
CA PHE A 61 18.71 -1.70 -1.54
C PHE A 61 17.85 -0.58 -2.14
N GLU A 62 18.34 0.66 -2.19
CA GLU A 62 17.57 1.80 -2.70
C GLU A 62 17.31 1.70 -4.20
N GLN A 63 18.31 1.25 -4.96
CA GLN A 63 18.19 1.00 -6.40
C GLN A 63 17.20 -0.14 -6.68
N LEU A 64 17.32 -1.24 -5.94
CA LEU A 64 16.40 -2.37 -6.03
C LEU A 64 14.96 -1.93 -5.70
N LEU A 65 14.77 -1.19 -4.61
CA LEU A 65 13.46 -0.70 -4.20
C LEU A 65 12.87 0.24 -5.25
N SER A 66 13.67 1.16 -5.79
CA SER A 66 13.23 2.12 -6.81
C SER A 66 12.79 1.43 -8.10
N PHE A 67 13.42 0.30 -8.45
CA PHE A 67 13.06 -0.51 -9.59
C PHE A 67 11.82 -1.39 -9.35
N ILE A 68 11.77 -2.04 -8.17
CA ILE A 68 10.72 -3.01 -7.84
C ILE A 68 9.40 -2.30 -7.49
N LYS A 69 9.44 -1.18 -6.74
CA LYS A 69 8.25 -0.48 -6.25
C LYS A 69 7.19 -0.19 -7.33
N PRO A 70 7.50 0.48 -8.47
CA PRO A 70 6.48 0.78 -9.47
C PRO A 70 5.88 -0.49 -10.10
N LYS A 71 6.68 -1.56 -10.27
CA LYS A 71 6.20 -2.84 -10.77
C LYS A 71 5.31 -3.53 -9.75
N ALA A 72 5.70 -3.49 -8.48
CA ALA A 72 4.94 -4.05 -7.37
C ALA A 72 3.55 -3.41 -7.28
N GLU A 73 3.47 -2.08 -7.39
CA GLU A 73 2.19 -1.33 -7.40
C GLU A 73 1.31 -1.68 -8.62
N GLN A 74 1.90 -1.89 -9.79
CA GLN A 74 1.16 -2.29 -11.00
C GLN A 74 0.69 -3.75 -10.96
N MET A 75 1.44 -4.64 -10.30
CA MET A 75 1.11 -6.06 -10.20
C MET A 75 0.03 -6.36 -9.17
N VAL A 76 -0.38 -5.39 -8.35
CA VAL A 76 -1.48 -5.57 -7.40
C VAL A 76 -2.75 -5.96 -8.17
N PRO A 77 -3.37 -7.11 -7.86
CA PRO A 77 -4.58 -7.54 -8.54
C PRO A 77 -5.72 -6.51 -8.38
N GLY A 78 -6.50 -6.33 -9.45
CA GLY A 78 -7.61 -5.36 -9.47
C GLY A 78 -8.61 -5.59 -8.34
N ASN A 79 -9.01 -6.84 -8.11
CA ASN A 79 -9.91 -7.21 -7.02
C ASN A 79 -9.36 -6.87 -5.63
N VAL A 80 -8.07 -7.13 -5.38
CA VAL A 80 -7.43 -6.80 -4.08
C VAL A 80 -7.41 -5.29 -3.85
N ARG A 81 -7.11 -4.52 -4.90
CA ARG A 81 -7.14 -3.06 -4.87
C ARG A 81 -8.55 -2.55 -4.59
N GLU A 82 -9.54 -3.05 -5.32
CA GLU A 82 -10.94 -2.65 -5.20
C GLU A 82 -11.50 -2.96 -3.81
N ASP A 83 -11.27 -4.17 -3.30
CA ASP A 83 -11.69 -4.61 -1.96
C ASP A 83 -11.07 -3.73 -0.87
N THR A 84 -9.76 -3.46 -0.98
CA THR A 84 -9.04 -2.64 0.00
C THR A 84 -9.52 -1.20 -0.02
N LEU A 85 -9.71 -0.62 -1.21
CA LEU A 85 -10.25 0.74 -1.36
C LEU A 85 -11.70 0.84 -0.89
N GLY A 86 -12.52 -0.19 -1.14
CA GLY A 86 -13.89 -0.28 -0.64
C GLY A 86 -13.93 -0.19 0.87
N ARG A 87 -13.14 -1.03 1.55
CA ARG A 87 -13.02 -1.00 3.02
C ARG A 87 -12.53 0.35 3.54
N ILE A 88 -11.50 0.92 2.92
CA ILE A 88 -11.02 2.25 3.31
C ILE A 88 -12.17 3.26 3.24
N ARG A 89 -12.92 3.31 2.12
CA ARG A 89 -14.07 4.22 1.97
C ARG A 89 -15.14 3.98 3.04
N GLU A 90 -15.53 2.73 3.29
CA GLU A 90 -16.51 2.38 4.34
C GLU A 90 -16.09 2.94 5.71
N TYR A 91 -14.80 2.84 6.06
CA TYR A 91 -14.31 3.41 7.31
C TYR A 91 -14.22 4.94 7.27
N LEU A 92 -13.95 5.56 6.13
CA LEU A 92 -13.96 7.02 6.01
C LEU A 92 -15.37 7.58 6.18
N ASP A 93 -16.37 6.90 5.59
CA ASP A 93 -17.78 7.28 5.70
C ASP A 93 -18.29 7.15 7.15
N ASP A 94 -17.79 6.18 7.92
CA ASP A 94 -18.10 6.03 9.35
C ASP A 94 -17.48 7.15 10.22
N VAL A 95 -16.35 7.72 9.79
CA VAL A 95 -15.60 8.75 10.54
C VAL A 95 -16.05 10.17 10.19
N ILE A 96 -16.43 10.40 8.93
CA ILE A 96 -16.86 11.71 8.42
C ILE A 96 -18.39 11.73 8.43
N GLN A 97 -18.98 11.96 9.61
CA GLN A 97 -20.39 12.39 9.76
C GLN A 97 -20.50 13.91 9.84
#